data_AF-A0A7J5QIE3-F1
#
_entry.id   AF-A0A7J5QIE3-F1
#
_cell.length_a   1.000
_cell.length_b   1.000
_cell.length_c   1.000
_cell.angle_alpha   90.00
_cell.angle_beta   90.00
_cell.angle_gamma   90.00
#
_symmetry.space_group_name_H-M   'P 1'
#
loop_
_entity.id
_entity.type
_entity.pdbx_description
1 polymer ?
#
loop_
_entity_poly.entity_id
_entity_poly.type
_entity_poly.pdbx_seq_one_letter_code
_entity_poly.pdbx_strand_id
1 'polypeptide(L)'
;FSRFLGLYPNTEDYREGCFFDMLNACFVSVRPLHGAFLKPEEASRINLLMRMNYETMHLFTMSRLERNRCLVIMNDYYRLHLPDFPVLKSLDVLKELFS
;
A
#
# COMPACT_ATOMS: atom_id res chain seq x y z
N PHE A 1 10.44 -2.72 0.53
CA PHE A 1 9.78 -3.10 -0.74
C PHE A 1 9.59 -1.93 -1.76
N SER A 2 10.32 -0.80 -1.71
CA SER A 2 10.17 0.28 -2.71
C SER A 2 11.42 1.16 -2.94
N ARG A 3 12.61 0.70 -2.53
CA ARG A 3 13.84 1.50 -2.69
C ARG A 3 14.19 1.83 -4.16
N PHE A 4 13.54 1.16 -5.11
CA PHE A 4 13.85 1.26 -6.54
C PHE A 4 13.17 2.41 -7.30
N LEU A 5 12.19 3.12 -6.74
CA LEU A 5 11.50 4.24 -7.44
C LEU A 5 11.57 5.59 -6.71
N GLY A 6 12.25 5.68 -5.57
CA GLY A 6 12.44 6.93 -4.82
C GLY A 6 11.19 7.49 -4.12
N LEU A 7 10.02 6.85 -4.27
CA LEU A 7 8.77 7.25 -3.63
C LEU A 7 8.50 6.39 -2.40
N TYR A 8 8.89 6.90 -1.23
CA TYR A 8 8.64 6.25 0.05
C TYR A 8 7.60 7.05 0.84
N PRO A 9 6.48 6.45 1.26
CA PRO A 9 5.51 7.14 2.11
C PRO A 9 6.13 7.51 3.45
N ASN A 10 5.74 8.64 4.02
CA ASN A 10 6.18 9.01 5.36
C ASN A 10 5.54 8.07 6.39
N THR A 11 6.37 7.26 7.04
CA THR A 11 5.97 6.30 8.08
C THR A 11 6.30 6.74 9.50
N GLU A 12 6.96 7.89 9.69
CA GLU A 12 7.48 8.33 11.00
C GLU A 12 6.36 8.57 12.01
N ASP A 13 5.25 9.15 11.56
CA ASP A 13 4.13 9.57 12.40
C ASP A 13 3.01 8.53 12.53
N TYR A 14 3.24 7.28 12.11
CA TYR A 14 2.21 6.24 12.21
C TYR A 14 1.81 5.98 13.67
N ARG A 15 0.50 5.98 13.92
CA ARG A 15 -0.13 5.47 15.15
C ARG A 15 -1.29 4.55 14.79
N GLU A 16 -1.60 3.61 15.68
CA GLU A 16 -2.80 2.79 15.53
C GLU A 16 -4.04 3.69 15.45
N GLY A 17 -4.95 3.39 14.52
CA GLY A 17 -6.13 4.23 14.26
C GLY A 17 -5.91 5.35 13.23
N CYS A 18 -4.68 5.58 12.75
CA CYS A 18 -4.44 6.55 11.68
C CYS A 18 -5.03 6.11 10.34
N PHE A 19 -5.51 7.09 9.57
CA PHE A 19 -5.75 6.94 8.14
C PHE A 19 -4.42 7.06 7.39
N PHE A 20 -4.39 6.56 6.16
CA PHE A 20 -3.27 6.83 5.25
C PHE A 20 -3.78 7.71 4.11
N ASP A 21 -3.25 8.92 4.01
CA ASP A 21 -3.52 9.84 2.91
C ASP A 21 -2.72 9.38 1.68
N MET A 22 -3.43 8.91 0.66
CA MET A 22 -2.82 8.36 -0.54
C MET A 22 -2.33 9.45 -1.50
N LEU A 23 -2.73 10.71 -1.35
CA LEU A 23 -2.23 11.81 -2.18
C LEU A 23 -0.98 12.43 -1.58
N ASN A 24 -0.98 12.62 -0.26
CA ASN A 24 0.14 13.21 0.46
C ASN A 24 1.16 12.17 0.95
N ALA A 25 0.88 10.88 0.71
CA ALA A 25 1.74 9.75 1.08
C ALA A 25 2.13 9.73 2.57
N CYS A 26 1.20 10.06 3.47
CA CYS A 26 1.48 10.16 4.91
C CYS A 26 0.33 9.63 5.77
N PHE A 27 0.64 9.28 7.02
CA PHE A 27 -0.37 8.90 8.00
C PHE A 27 -0.96 10.13 8.68
N VAL A 28 -2.28 10.14 8.84
CA VAL A 28 -3.02 11.25 9.45
C VAL A 28 -4.03 10.73 10.47
N SER A 29 -4.21 11.47 11.57
CA SER A 29 -5.14 11.09 12.65
C SER A 29 -6.61 11.37 12.32
N VAL A 30 -6.86 12.27 11.37
CA VAL A 30 -8.20 12.66 10.93
C VAL A 30 -8.42 12.21 9.50
N ARG A 31 -9.64 11.75 9.20
CA ARG A 31 -10.03 11.33 7.85
C ARG A 31 -9.83 12.49 6.85
N PRO A 32 -9.08 12.30 5.75
CA PRO A 32 -8.99 13.29 4.68
C PRO A 32 -10.35 13.61 4.05
N LEU A 33 -10.51 14.84 3.54
CA LEU A 33 -11.76 15.29 2.91
C LEU A 33 -11.97 14.69 1.51
N HIS A 34 -10.89 14.33 0.81
CA HIS A 34 -10.97 13.65 -0.48
C HIS A 34 -11.22 12.15 -0.33
N GLY A 35 -11.51 11.46 -1.44
CA GLY A 35 -11.76 10.01 -1.45
C GLY A 35 -10.49 9.14 -1.46
N ALA A 36 -9.33 9.70 -1.81
CA ALA A 36 -8.08 8.97 -1.96
C ALA A 36 -7.36 8.76 -0.61
N PHE A 37 -7.89 7.89 0.23
CA PHE A 37 -7.28 7.54 1.51
C PHE A 37 -7.61 6.09 1.90
N LEU A 38 -6.83 5.54 2.82
CA LEU A 38 -7.10 4.23 3.44
C LEU A 38 -7.63 4.41 4.85
N LYS A 39 -8.60 3.57 5.21
CA LYS A 39 -9.12 3.48 6.58
C LYS A 39 -8.07 2.84 7.51
N PRO A 40 -8.19 3.00 8.83
CA PRO A 40 -7.18 2.53 9.77
C PRO A 40 -6.83 1.05 9.66
N GLU A 41 -7.82 0.20 9.39
CA GLU A 41 -7.62 -1.24 9.21
C GLU A 41 -6.73 -1.58 8.00
N GLU A 42 -6.83 -0.83 6.91
CA GLU A 42 -6.00 -1.01 5.71
C GLU A 42 -4.66 -0.29 5.85
N ALA A 43 -4.67 0.90 6.47
CA ALA A 43 -3.49 1.71 6.72
C ALA A 43 -2.45 0.98 7.59
N SER A 44 -2.90 0.25 8.62
CA SER A 44 -2.00 -0.57 9.47
C SER A 44 -1.27 -1.65 8.68
N ARG A 45 -1.94 -2.28 7.71
CA ARG A 45 -1.36 -3.29 6.82
C ARG A 45 -0.33 -2.69 5.86
N ILE A 46 -0.54 -1.45 5.39
CA ILE A 46 0.46 -0.74 4.59
C ILE A 46 1.69 -0.42 5.44
N ASN A 47 1.53 0.08 6.65
CA ASN A 47 2.67 0.30 7.55
C ASN A 47 3.46 -1.00 7.80
N LEU A 48 2.77 -2.13 7.97
CA LEU A 48 3.40 -3.45 8.09
C LEU A 48 4.21 -3.80 6.84
N LEU A 49 3.59 -3.67 5.66
CA LEU A 49 4.20 -3.97 4.35
C LEU A 49 5.46 -3.13 4.10
N MET A 50 5.46 -1.85 4.50
CA MET A 50 6.60 -0.95 4.37
C MET A 50 7.81 -1.40 5.21
N ARG A 51 7.56 -2.05 6.36
CA ARG A 51 8.59 -2.61 7.24
C ARG A 51 9.13 -3.97 6.77
N MET A 52 8.46 -4.63 5.82
CA MET A 52 8.90 -5.93 5.30
C MET A 52 10.08 -5.79 4.33
N ASN A 53 10.99 -6.74 4.40
CA ASN A 53 11.96 -7.05 3.36
C ASN A 53 11.87 -8.55 3.00
N TYR A 54 12.59 -9.00 1.98
CA TYR A 54 12.53 -10.39 1.55
C TYR A 54 12.90 -11.39 2.65
N GLU A 55 13.85 -11.03 3.51
CA GLU A 55 14.30 -11.86 4.62
C GLU A 55 13.24 -11.94 5.72
N THR A 56 12.51 -10.86 6.00
CA THR A 56 11.52 -10.81 7.09
C THR A 56 10.09 -11.09 6.66
N MET A 57 9.80 -11.15 5.36
CA MET A 57 8.44 -11.29 4.84
C MET A 57 7.70 -12.53 5.37
N HIS A 58 8.42 -13.63 5.60
CA HIS A 58 7.86 -14.88 6.10
C HIS A 58 7.36 -14.80 7.56
N LEU A 59 7.76 -13.76 8.31
CA LEU A 59 7.31 -13.53 9.69
C LEU A 59 5.91 -12.90 9.75
N PHE A 60 5.42 -12.38 8.63
CA PHE A 60 4.14 -11.69 8.57
C PHE A 60 3.08 -12.60 7.96
N THR A 61 2.07 -12.94 8.76
CA THR A 61 0.93 -13.71 8.29
C THR A 61 -0.05 -12.76 7.59
N MET A 62 -0.24 -12.96 6.29
CA MET A 62 -1.27 -12.28 5.50
C MET A 62 -2.09 -13.31 4.74
N SER A 63 -3.40 -13.22 4.86
CA SER A 63 -4.31 -14.01 4.04
C SER A 63 -4.12 -13.67 2.56
N ARG A 64 -4.58 -14.56 1.68
CA ARG A 64 -4.58 -14.32 0.24
C ARG A 64 -5.37 -13.05 -0.12
N LEU A 65 -6.48 -12.80 0.57
CA LEU A 65 -7.30 -11.61 0.38
C LEU A 65 -6.53 -10.33 0.73
N GLU A 66 -5.85 -10.32 1.87
CA GLU A 66 -5.06 -9.17 2.31
C GLU A 66 -3.90 -8.86 1.38
N ARG A 67 -3.19 -9.89 0.90
CA ARG A 67 -2.11 -9.72 -0.09
C ARG A 67 -2.64 -9.10 -1.38
N ASN A 68 -3.75 -9.62 -1.90
CA ASN A 68 -4.39 -9.06 -3.10
C ASN A 68 -4.82 -7.61 -2.89
N ARG A 69 -5.32 -7.27 -1.70
CA ARG A 69 -5.73 -5.91 -1.39
C ARG A 69 -4.54 -4.95 -1.30
N CYS A 70 -3.45 -5.35 -0.64
CA CYS A 70 -2.21 -4.57 -0.60
C CYS A 70 -1.66 -4.31 -1.99
N LEU A 71 -1.68 -5.30 -2.90
CA LEU A 71 -1.24 -5.13 -4.28
C LEU A 71 -2.06 -4.08 -5.04
N VAL A 72 -3.38 -4.07 -4.87
CA VAL A 72 -4.26 -3.05 -5.46
C VAL A 72 -3.90 -1.67 -4.92
N ILE A 73 -3.76 -1.53 -3.61
CA ILE A 73 -3.40 -0.26 -2.96
C ILE A 73 -2.03 0.25 -3.46
N MET A 74 -1.02 -0.63 -3.55
CA MET A 74 0.29 -0.25 -4.08
C MET A 74 0.20 0.24 -5.52
N ASN A 75 -0.56 -0.45 -6.36
CA ASN A 75 -0.76 -0.04 -7.75
C ASN A 75 -1.44 1.33 -7.83
N ASP A 76 -2.49 1.56 -7.04
CA ASP A 76 -3.19 2.85 -6.98
C ASP A 76 -2.26 3.96 -6.49
N TYR A 77 -1.46 3.70 -5.45
CA TYR A 77 -0.45 4.62 -4.94
C TYR A 77 0.57 5.01 -6.01
N TYR A 78 1.13 4.05 -6.75
CA TYR A 78 2.09 4.36 -7.81
C TYR A 78 1.46 5.14 -8.96
N ARG A 79 0.22 4.85 -9.34
CA ARG A 79 -0.50 5.62 -10.36
C ARG A 79 -0.77 7.06 -9.94
N LEU A 80 -0.92 7.32 -8.66
CA LEU A 80 -1.09 8.69 -8.13
C LEU A 80 0.22 9.51 -8.17
N HIS A 81 1.37 8.86 -7.99
CA HIS A 81 2.65 9.57 -7.79
C HIS A 81 3.60 9.51 -8.99
N LEU A 82 3.40 8.59 -9.92
CA LEU A 82 4.23 8.44 -11.12
C LEU A 82 3.42 8.80 -12.36
N PRO A 83 3.79 9.89 -13.07
CA PRO A 83 3.25 10.19 -14.39
C PRO A 83 3.46 9.00 -15.33
N ASP A 84 2.47 8.72 -16.18
CA ASP A 84 2.50 7.65 -17.18
C ASP A 84 2.77 6.24 -16.63
N PHE A 85 2.51 5.98 -15.34
CA PHE A 85 2.67 4.64 -14.78
C PHE A 85 1.75 3.65 -15.51
N PRO A 86 2.31 2.66 -16.23
CA PRO A 86 1.51 1.78 -17.06
C PRO A 86 0.60 0.92 -16.19
N VAL A 87 -0.59 0.60 -16.71
CA VAL A 87 -1.46 -0.38 -16.07
C VAL A 87 -0.70 -1.72 -16.00
N LEU A 88 -0.47 -2.22 -14.79
CA LEU A 88 0.18 -3.50 -14.56
C LEU A 88 -0.74 -4.66 -14.97
N LYS A 89 -0.78 -4.98 -16.27
CA LYS A 89 -1.62 -6.05 -16.84
C LYS A 89 -1.30 -7.44 -16.25
N SER A 90 -0.08 -7.65 -15.78
CA SER A 90 0.33 -8.89 -15.12
C SER A 90 -0.43 -9.15 -13.82
N LEU A 91 -0.90 -8.10 -13.12
CA LEU A 91 -1.62 -8.26 -11.87
C LEU A 91 -2.97 -8.96 -12.08
N ASP A 92 -3.68 -8.58 -13.13
CA ASP A 92 -5.00 -9.14 -13.46
C ASP A 92 -4.86 -10.59 -13.95
N VAL A 93 -3.87 -10.86 -14.81
CA VAL A 93 -3.55 -12.22 -15.28
C VAL A 93 -3.17 -13.14 -14.12
N LEU A 94 -2.35 -12.67 -13.16
CA LEU A 94 -1.99 -13.47 -11.98
C LEU A 94 -3.19 -13.71 -11.07
N LYS A 95 -4.09 -12.74 -10.90
CA LYS A 95 -5.32 -12.96 -10.14
C LYS A 95 -6.21 -14.01 -10.79
N GLU A 96 -6.31 -14.01 -12.11
CA GLU A 96 -7.11 -14.97 -12.90
C GLU A 96 -6.52 -16.38 -12.89
N LEU A 97 -5.20 -16.53 -13.03
CA LEU A 97 -4.56 -17.85 -13.06
C LEU A 97 -4.55 -18.54 -11.69
N PHE A 98 -4.58 -17.77 -10.61
CA PHE A 98 -4.49 -18.32 -9.26
C PHE A 98 -5.82 -18.25 -8.50
N SER A 99 -6.88 -17.63 -9.03
CA SER A 99 -8.21 -17.43 -8.40
C SER A 99 -8.78 -18.72 -7.83
#